data_AF-A0A4Q3UTT6-F1
#
_entry.id   AF-A0A4Q3UTT6-F1
#
_cell.length_a   1.000
_cell.length_b   1.000
_cell.length_c   1.000
_cell.angle_alpha   90.00
_cell.angle_beta   90.00
_cell.angle_gamma   90.00
#
_symmetry.space_group_name_H-M   'P 1'
#
loop_
_entity.id
_entity.type
_entity.pdbx_description
1 polymer ?
#
loop_
_entity_poly.entity_id
_entity_poly.type
_entity_poly.pdbx_seq_one_letter_code
_entity_poly.pdbx_strand_id
1 'polypeptide(L)'
;MESAQLAPNVYKFATKDIEGKPVKLDKFKGKVLLVVNVASQCGLTPQYKGLQAIYSKYKDQGLVIVGFPANDFGNQEPGSEGEIKTFCETSYGVTFPMMEKTIVKGENKSPLFAWLIEKSGRHDEIEWNLPKFHSISSWRP
;
A
#
# COMPACT_ATOMS: atom_id res chain seq x y z
N MET A 1 16.48 20.01 27.30
CA MET A 1 16.46 19.81 25.84
C MET A 1 15.82 18.46 25.61
N GLU A 2 14.50 18.46 25.43
CA GLU A 2 13.72 17.23 25.32
C GLU A 2 13.98 16.63 23.95
N SER A 3 14.64 15.46 23.93
CA SER A 3 14.73 14.62 22.75
C SER A 3 13.31 14.29 22.31
N ALA A 4 12.84 14.89 21.22
CA ALA A 4 11.59 14.53 20.59
C ALA A 4 11.70 13.06 20.17
N GLN A 5 11.18 12.18 21.01
CA GLN A 5 11.06 10.77 20.74
C GLN A 5 10.12 10.66 19.53
N LEU A 6 10.70 10.34 18.36
CA LEU A 6 9.96 10.18 17.11
C LEU A 6 8.83 9.18 17.35
N ALA A 7 7.59 9.68 17.45
CA ALA A 7 6.42 8.83 17.44
C ALA A 7 6.56 7.83 16.28
N PRO A 8 6.28 6.53 16.48
CA PRO A 8 6.35 5.55 15.42
C PRO A 8 5.54 6.10 14.24
N ASN A 9 6.19 6.35 13.11
CA ASN A 9 5.53 6.87 11.92
C ASN A 9 5.88 5.99 10.72
N VAL A 10 4.98 5.97 9.74
CA VAL A 10 5.10 5.14 8.54
C VAL A 10 6.36 5.46 7.71
N TYR A 11 6.96 6.63 7.90
CA TYR A 11 8.10 7.11 7.09
C TYR A 11 9.43 6.42 7.41
N LYS A 12 9.52 5.64 8.49
CA LYS A 12 10.71 4.85 8.81
C LYS A 12 10.87 3.59 7.94
N PHE A 13 9.81 3.16 7.26
CA PHE A 13 9.82 1.93 6.47
C PHE A 13 10.39 2.16 5.08
N ALA A 14 11.09 1.14 4.60
CA ALA A 14 11.59 1.03 3.24
C ALA A 14 11.12 -0.29 2.63
N THR A 15 10.93 -0.30 1.33
CA THR A 15 10.53 -1.44 0.51
C THR A 15 11.22 -1.32 -0.85
N LYS A 16 10.87 -2.17 -1.81
CA LYS A 16 11.21 -1.97 -3.22
C LYS A 16 9.95 -1.69 -4.02
N ASP A 17 10.07 -0.90 -5.07
CA ASP A 17 9.01 -0.77 -6.05
C ASP A 17 8.85 -2.08 -6.84
N ILE A 18 7.80 -2.14 -7.68
CA ILE A 18 7.52 -3.29 -8.53
C ILE A 18 8.61 -3.57 -9.59
N GLU A 19 9.59 -2.67 -9.74
CA GLU A 19 10.77 -2.87 -10.60
C GLU A 19 12.02 -3.26 -9.79
N GLY A 20 11.87 -3.49 -8.48
CA GLY A 20 12.95 -3.87 -7.57
C GLY A 20 13.83 -2.71 -7.09
N LYS A 21 13.47 -1.46 -7.37
CA LYS A 21 14.26 -0.29 -6.93
C LYS A 21 13.90 0.07 -5.49
N PRO A 22 14.88 0.38 -4.63
CA PRO A 22 14.60 0.78 -3.25
C PRO A 22 13.72 2.03 -3.14
N VAL A 23 12.68 1.95 -2.30
CA VAL A 23 11.77 3.06 -1.99
C VAL A 23 11.65 3.22 -0.48
N LYS A 24 12.01 4.41 0.02
CA LYS A 24 11.69 4.83 1.39
C LYS A 24 10.33 5.53 1.41
N LEU A 25 9.49 5.24 2.40
CA LEU A 25 8.17 5.86 2.52
C LEU A 25 8.22 7.33 2.95
N ASP A 26 9.36 7.82 3.44
CA ASP A 26 9.60 9.23 3.75
C ASP A 26 9.43 10.17 2.55
N LYS A 27 9.57 9.66 1.31
CA LYS A 27 9.29 10.42 0.09
C LYS A 27 7.83 10.89 -0.02
N PHE A 28 6.93 10.30 0.77
CA PHE A 28 5.51 10.64 0.82
C PHE A 28 5.16 11.53 2.03
N LYS A 29 6.15 12.12 2.73
CA LYS A 29 5.90 13.09 3.80
C LYS A 29 5.09 14.28 3.30
N GLY A 30 4.17 14.75 4.15
CA GLY A 30 3.25 15.86 3.82
C GLY A 30 2.10 15.47 2.90
N LYS A 31 2.02 14.20 2.48
CA LYS A 31 0.92 13.67 1.65
C LYS A 31 -0.01 12.80 2.48
N VAL A 32 -1.27 12.74 2.07
CA VAL A 32 -2.20 11.71 2.56
C VAL A 32 -1.83 10.41 1.89
N LEU A 33 -1.37 9.43 2.68
CA LEU A 33 -0.95 8.13 2.17
C LEU A 33 -2.04 7.09 2.41
N LEU A 34 -2.53 6.51 1.32
CA LEU A 34 -3.45 5.37 1.29
C LEU A 34 -2.67 4.11 0.89
N VAL A 35 -2.43 3.22 1.85
CA VAL A 35 -1.78 1.93 1.62
C VAL A 35 -2.85 0.87 1.36
N VAL A 36 -2.68 0.10 0.29
CA VAL A 36 -3.64 -0.91 -0.15
C VAL A 36 -2.90 -2.18 -0.58
N ASN A 37 -3.21 -3.33 0.01
CA ASN A 37 -2.79 -4.61 -0.58
C ASN A 37 -3.76 -5.07 -1.66
N VAL A 38 -3.21 -5.58 -2.75
CA VAL A 38 -3.92 -5.84 -4.00
C VAL A 38 -3.61 -7.24 -4.54
N ALA A 39 -4.48 -7.74 -5.42
CA ALA A 39 -4.35 -9.02 -6.09
C ALA A 39 -4.94 -8.95 -7.50
N SER A 40 -4.35 -9.62 -8.50
CA SER A 40 -4.84 -9.63 -9.88
C SER A 40 -5.99 -10.62 -10.10
N GLN A 41 -6.00 -11.75 -9.39
CA GLN A 41 -6.99 -12.83 -9.52
C GLN A 41 -8.00 -12.84 -8.36
N CYS A 42 -8.37 -11.66 -7.85
CA CYS A 42 -9.35 -11.51 -6.79
C CYS A 42 -10.72 -11.12 -7.36
N GLY A 43 -11.82 -11.56 -6.73
CA GLY A 43 -13.16 -11.05 -7.07
C GLY A 43 -13.31 -9.53 -6.90
N LEU A 44 -12.41 -8.92 -6.11
CA LEU A 44 -12.35 -7.47 -5.88
C LEU A 44 -11.34 -6.74 -6.78
N THR A 45 -10.65 -7.43 -7.70
CA THR A 45 -9.73 -6.78 -8.66
C THR A 45 -10.36 -5.60 -9.40
N PRO A 46 -11.68 -5.58 -9.74
CA PRO A 46 -12.30 -4.40 -10.35
C PRO A 46 -12.17 -3.10 -9.53
N GLN A 47 -11.86 -3.17 -8.22
CA GLN A 47 -11.59 -2.00 -7.39
C GLN A 47 -10.37 -1.18 -7.86
N TYR A 48 -9.45 -1.74 -8.64
CA TYR A 48 -8.37 -0.97 -9.28
C TYR A 48 -8.91 0.24 -10.05
N LYS A 49 -10.07 0.13 -10.72
CA LYS A 49 -10.71 1.25 -11.42
C LYS A 49 -11.09 2.38 -10.46
N GLY A 50 -11.69 2.02 -9.33
CA GLY A 50 -12.08 2.98 -8.29
C GLY A 50 -10.87 3.64 -7.64
N LEU A 51 -9.84 2.87 -7.31
CA LEU A 51 -8.58 3.38 -6.77
C LEU A 51 -7.91 4.34 -7.75
N GLN A 52 -7.81 3.96 -9.02
CA GLN A 52 -7.23 4.79 -10.06
C GLN A 52 -8.05 6.08 -10.27
N ALA A 53 -9.38 6.02 -10.26
CA ALA A 53 -10.23 7.22 -10.36
C ALA A 53 -10.02 8.18 -9.18
N ILE A 54 -9.96 7.66 -7.95
CA ILE A 54 -9.67 8.44 -6.74
C ILE A 54 -8.28 9.06 -6.83
N TYR A 55 -7.28 8.28 -7.25
CA TYR A 55 -5.91 8.77 -7.40
C TYR A 55 -5.83 9.88 -8.44
N SER A 56 -6.38 9.70 -9.63
CA SER A 56 -6.44 10.74 -10.66
C SER A 56 -7.08 12.03 -10.16
N LYS A 57 -8.14 11.94 -9.35
CA LYS A 57 -8.87 13.10 -8.84
C LYS A 57 -8.10 13.89 -7.77
N TYR A 58 -7.37 13.21 -6.88
CA TYR A 58 -6.79 13.83 -5.69
C TYR A 58 -5.26 13.81 -5.61
N LYS A 59 -4.55 13.19 -6.57
CA LYS A 59 -3.07 13.13 -6.54
C LYS A 59 -2.42 14.52 -6.47
N ASP A 60 -2.98 15.48 -7.19
CA ASP A 60 -2.47 16.86 -7.25
C ASP A 60 -2.87 17.68 -6.02
N GLN A 61 -3.80 17.15 -5.19
CA GLN A 61 -4.18 17.69 -3.89
C GLN A 61 -3.44 17.00 -2.72
N GLY A 62 -2.44 16.18 -3.02
CA GLY A 62 -1.59 15.55 -2.02
C GLY A 62 -2.01 14.14 -1.59
N LEU A 63 -2.92 13.46 -2.31
CA LEU A 63 -3.17 12.04 -2.10
C LEU A 63 -2.10 11.18 -2.79
N VAL A 64 -1.62 10.13 -2.12
CA VAL A 64 -0.85 9.05 -2.74
C VAL A 64 -1.47 7.72 -2.38
N ILE A 65 -1.84 6.94 -3.39
CA ILE A 65 -2.18 5.53 -3.22
C ILE A 65 -0.90 4.72 -3.45
N VAL A 66 -0.62 3.71 -2.63
CA VAL A 66 0.48 2.78 -2.84
C VAL A 66 -0.07 1.35 -2.79
N GLY A 67 0.07 0.64 -3.92
CA GLY A 67 -0.35 -0.75 -4.07
C GLY A 67 0.74 -1.72 -3.65
N PHE A 68 0.40 -2.68 -2.80
CA PHE A 68 1.25 -3.79 -2.38
C PHE A 68 0.65 -5.12 -2.85
N PRO A 69 1.12 -5.72 -3.94
CA PRO A 69 0.67 -7.03 -4.37
C PRO A 69 0.87 -8.06 -3.25
N ALA A 70 -0.15 -8.88 -2.98
CA ALA A 70 -0.11 -9.87 -1.89
C ALA A 70 -0.73 -11.19 -2.34
N ASN A 71 0.03 -12.28 -2.20
CA ASN A 71 -0.41 -13.63 -2.58
C ASN A 71 -0.95 -14.45 -1.39
N ASP A 72 -0.96 -13.87 -0.19
CA ASP A 72 -1.30 -14.57 1.05
C ASP A 72 -2.80 -14.89 1.19
N PHE A 73 -3.63 -14.45 0.23
CA PHE A 73 -5.07 -14.68 0.19
C PHE A 73 -5.43 -15.60 -0.97
N GLY A 74 -5.53 -16.90 -0.69
CA GLY A 74 -6.00 -17.88 -1.67
C GLY A 74 -5.15 -17.96 -2.95
N ASN A 75 -3.87 -17.58 -2.88
CA ASN A 75 -2.96 -17.52 -4.02
C ASN A 75 -3.47 -16.66 -5.20
N GLN A 76 -4.15 -15.54 -4.91
CA GLN A 76 -4.78 -14.68 -5.91
C GLN A 76 -3.83 -13.68 -6.59
N GLU A 77 -2.55 -13.70 -6.27
CA GLU A 77 -1.52 -12.87 -6.92
C GLU A 77 -0.28 -13.73 -7.27
N PRO A 78 -0.45 -14.78 -8.12
CA PRO A 78 0.62 -15.75 -8.36
C PRO A 78 1.73 -15.22 -9.27
N GLY A 79 1.44 -14.23 -10.11
CA GLY A 79 2.39 -13.70 -11.10
C GLY A 79 3.62 -13.02 -10.49
N SER A 80 4.69 -12.93 -11.27
CA SER A 80 5.88 -12.11 -10.98
C SER A 80 5.56 -10.62 -10.95
N GLU A 81 6.45 -9.81 -10.39
CA GLU A 81 6.32 -8.35 -10.32
C GLU A 81 6.10 -7.73 -11.71
N GLY A 82 6.80 -8.21 -12.73
CA GLY A 82 6.64 -7.76 -14.12
C GLY A 82 5.27 -8.09 -14.70
N GLU A 83 4.74 -9.28 -14.43
CA GLU A 83 3.39 -9.70 -14.86
C GLU A 83 2.31 -8.88 -14.15
N ILE A 84 2.47 -8.65 -12.84
CA ILE A 84 1.55 -7.84 -12.04
C ILE A 84 1.53 -6.39 -12.53
N LYS A 85 2.70 -5.79 -12.77
CA LYS A 85 2.83 -4.44 -13.32
C LYS A 85 2.09 -4.34 -14.65
N THR A 86 2.40 -5.25 -15.56
CA THR A 86 1.78 -5.29 -16.91
C THR A 86 0.26 -5.43 -16.80
N PHE A 87 -0.23 -6.31 -15.93
CA PHE A 87 -1.67 -6.48 -15.69
C PHE A 87 -2.33 -5.19 -15.21
N CYS A 88 -1.76 -4.54 -14.19
CA CYS A 88 -2.32 -3.32 -13.61
C CYS A 88 -2.35 -2.15 -14.62
N GLU A 89 -1.30 -2.01 -15.42
CA GLU A 89 -1.20 -0.96 -16.45
C GLU A 89 -2.17 -1.23 -17.61
N THR A 90 -2.14 -2.43 -18.19
CA THR A 90 -2.90 -2.75 -19.40
C THR A 90 -4.40 -2.94 -19.15
N SER A 91 -4.77 -3.54 -18.01
CA SER A 91 -6.18 -3.88 -17.73
C SER A 91 -6.93 -2.76 -17.01
N TYR A 92 -6.22 -1.91 -16.27
CA TYR A 92 -6.83 -0.92 -15.38
C TYR A 92 -6.26 0.50 -15.50
N GLY A 93 -5.19 0.70 -16.28
CA GLY A 93 -4.55 2.01 -16.42
C GLY A 93 -4.00 2.54 -15.09
N VAL A 94 -3.52 1.64 -14.22
CA VAL A 94 -2.97 2.03 -12.91
C VAL A 94 -1.74 2.91 -13.11
N THR A 95 -1.73 4.05 -12.42
CA THR A 95 -0.63 5.04 -12.45
C THR A 95 -0.09 5.37 -11.06
N PHE A 96 -0.74 4.87 -10.01
CA PHE A 96 -0.22 5.01 -8.66
C PHE A 96 0.96 4.05 -8.43
N PRO A 97 1.90 4.39 -7.53
CA PRO A 97 3.04 3.54 -7.22
C PRO A 97 2.65 2.12 -6.80
N MET A 98 3.29 1.14 -7.43
CA MET A 98 3.19 -0.28 -7.09
C MET A 98 4.51 -0.74 -6.47
N MET A 99 4.42 -1.52 -5.40
CA MET A 99 5.57 -2.09 -4.69
C MET A 99 5.79 -3.55 -5.09
N GLU A 100 6.91 -4.12 -4.65
CA GLU A 100 7.16 -5.55 -4.76
C GLU A 100 6.10 -6.35 -3.98
N LYS A 101 5.95 -7.63 -4.35
CA LYS A 101 5.05 -8.53 -3.65
C LYS A 101 5.44 -8.62 -2.18
N THR A 102 4.47 -8.45 -1.30
CA THR A 102 4.72 -8.33 0.14
C THR A 102 3.82 -9.30 0.89
N ILE A 103 4.37 -9.95 1.93
CA ILE A 103 3.59 -10.75 2.87
C ILE A 103 2.86 -9.78 3.81
N VAL A 104 1.53 -9.79 3.80
CA VAL A 104 0.72 -8.82 4.56
C VAL A 104 -0.05 -9.42 5.73
N LYS A 105 -0.12 -10.75 5.83
CA LYS A 105 -0.78 -11.47 6.93
C LYS A 105 0.05 -12.65 7.45
N GLY A 106 -0.35 -13.22 8.58
CA GLY A 106 0.33 -14.34 9.24
C GLY A 106 1.61 -13.93 9.98
N GLU A 107 2.41 -14.93 10.37
CA GLU A 107 3.61 -14.75 11.20
C GLU A 107 4.72 -13.97 10.49
N ASN A 108 4.87 -14.18 9.17
CA ASN A 108 5.93 -13.58 8.35
C ASN A 108 5.55 -12.24 7.69
N LYS A 109 4.45 -11.61 8.11
CA LYS A 109 4.02 -10.31 7.59
C LYS A 109 5.12 -9.27 7.72
N SER A 110 5.23 -8.41 6.72
CA SER A 110 6.27 -7.38 6.70
C SER A 110 6.16 -6.41 7.89
N PRO A 111 7.27 -5.81 8.35
CA PRO A 111 7.24 -4.85 9.45
C PRO A 111 6.31 -3.65 9.20
N LEU A 112 6.15 -3.24 7.94
CA LEU A 112 5.20 -2.19 7.56
C LEU A 112 3.76 -2.62 7.85
N PHE A 113 3.35 -3.79 7.38
CA PHE A 113 1.97 -4.26 7.56
C PHE A 113 1.67 -4.63 9.01
N ALA A 114 2.62 -5.22 9.75
CA ALA A 114 2.49 -5.41 11.19
C ALA A 114 2.20 -4.10 11.92
N TRP A 115 2.94 -3.04 11.58
CA TRP A 115 2.77 -1.72 12.16
C TRP A 115 1.45 -1.06 11.74
N LEU A 116 1.03 -1.19 10.48
CA LEU A 116 -0.25 -0.65 10.00
C LEU A 116 -1.45 -1.29 10.70
N ILE A 117 -1.42 -2.61 10.92
CA ILE A 117 -2.45 -3.34 11.67
C ILE A 117 -2.51 -2.81 13.10
N GLU A 118 -1.36 -2.78 13.80
CA GLU A 118 -1.26 -2.25 15.18
C GLU A 118 -1.84 -0.83 15.29
N LYS A 119 -1.52 0.06 14.33
CA LYS A 119 -2.01 1.46 14.34
C LYS A 119 -3.44 1.64 13.90
N SER A 120 -4.03 0.67 13.19
CA SER A 120 -5.43 0.74 12.82
C SER A 120 -6.39 0.45 13.98
N GLY A 121 -5.88 0.03 15.15
CA GLY A 121 -6.70 -0.44 16.27
C GLY A 121 -7.41 -1.76 15.99
N ARG A 122 -7.09 -2.40 14.85
CA ARG A 122 -7.48 -3.75 14.51
C ARG A 122 -6.55 -4.71 15.24
N HIS A 123 -7.11 -5.48 16.16
CA HIS A 123 -6.40 -6.58 16.82
C HIS A 123 -6.49 -7.88 16.01
N ASP A 124 -7.33 -7.88 14.98
CA ASP A 124 -7.53 -8.91 13.97
C ASP A 124 -6.46 -8.84 12.86
N GLU A 125 -6.08 -10.01 12.34
CA GLU A 125 -5.21 -10.10 11.17
C GLU A 125 -5.87 -9.46 9.94
N ILE A 126 -5.09 -9.12 8.91
CA ILE A 126 -5.71 -8.74 7.62
C ILE A 126 -6.43 -9.97 7.08
N GLU A 127 -7.76 -9.91 7.09
CA GLU A 127 -8.62 -11.02 6.68
C GLU A 127 -8.75 -11.12 5.15
N TRP A 128 -8.52 -10.03 4.40
CA TRP A 128 -8.74 -9.99 2.95
C TRP A 128 -7.86 -8.97 2.18
N ASN A 129 -7.91 -9.04 0.85
CA ASN A 129 -7.32 -8.01 -0.02
C ASN A 129 -8.10 -6.69 0.06
N LEU A 130 -7.38 -5.55 0.00
CA LEU A 130 -7.88 -4.16 0.00
C LEU A 130 -8.32 -3.48 1.33
N PRO A 131 -7.84 -3.84 2.56
CA PRO A 131 -7.91 -2.91 3.69
C PRO A 131 -7.22 -1.58 3.36
N LYS A 132 -7.81 -0.49 3.85
CA LYS A 132 -7.33 0.87 3.62
C LYS A 132 -6.76 1.41 4.92
N PHE A 133 -5.45 1.68 4.93
CA PHE A 133 -4.80 2.34 6.06
C PHE A 133 -4.56 3.80 5.73
N HIS A 134 -4.95 4.69 6.64
CA HIS A 134 -4.77 6.14 6.49
C HIS A 134 -3.73 6.61 7.50
N SER A 135 -2.62 7.17 7.02
CA SER A 135 -1.71 7.96 7.87
C SER A 135 -2.09 9.43 7.77
N ILE A 136 -2.79 9.95 8.77
CA ILE A 136 -3.11 11.37 8.88
C ILE A 136 -2.06 12.02 9.78
N SER A 137 -1.15 12.81 9.23
CA SER A 137 -0.21 13.60 10.03
C SER A 137 -0.54 15.09 10.09
N SER A 138 -1.35 15.66 9.19
CA SER A 138 -1.72 17.10 9.25
C SER A 138 -2.79 17.59 8.26
N TRP A 139 -3.74 16.77 7.78
CA TRP A 139 -4.76 17.28 6.85
C TRP A 139 -5.79 18.17 7.57
N ARG A 140 -5.95 19.42 7.10
CA ARG A 140 -7.16 20.21 7.30
C ARG A 140 -7.76 20.51 5.92
N PRO A 141 -9.09 20.36 5.74
CA PRO A 141 -9.78 20.70 4.49
C PRO A 141 -9.60 22.15 4.09
#